data_AF-A0A9X8EE65-F1
#
_entry.id   AF-A0A9X8EE65-F1
#
_cell.length_a   1.000
_cell.length_b   1.000
_cell.length_c   1.000
_cell.angle_alpha   90.00
_cell.angle_beta   90.00
_cell.angle_gamma   90.00
#
_symmetry.space_group_name_H-M   'P 1'
#
loop_
_entity.id
_entity.type
_entity.pdbx_description
1 polymer ?
#
loop_
_entity_poly.entity_id
_entity_poly.type
_entity_poly.pdbx_seq_one_letter_code
_entity_poly.pdbx_strand_id
1 'polypeptide(L)'
;QVRTLAPVRGKLQVSILKDLALQFQLDPFHEVTVQPSDATVDFIELSFKDQFMSRADLWRYKCLFAGKVYETLGTRAQVLRPANMPTSLSISICQVEMLLAKDDNVLCGVMGTDTKLILRSRSSRIFWLVHMSPEMWDFADDGEMYFEKLIHRFVRSLVAKWQEASVGHSVTVLMFSRSFYDKTQFPCDYDPTSALFADEYAVGSDHLPSAAALGGPAIHVDSRSGRFYEDFYKVLIRDYTGPDWSLLVRLLQAEFASYAERHRWRLPTDSRPAAYAVSTSSGGNIAVHF
;
A
#
# COMPACT_ATOMS: atom_id res chain seq x y z
N GLN A 1 -10.04 24.62 27.15
CA GLN A 1 -10.64 25.86 27.70
C GLN A 1 -10.13 26.08 29.12
N VAL A 2 -9.15 26.97 29.32
CA VAL A 2 -8.72 27.37 30.67
C VAL A 2 -9.67 28.48 31.11
N ARG A 3 -10.65 28.15 31.97
CA ARG A 3 -11.78 29.05 32.27
C ARG A 3 -11.58 30.01 33.45
N THR A 4 -10.47 29.95 34.19
CA THR A 4 -10.18 30.93 35.24
C THR A 4 -8.70 30.88 35.61
N LEU A 5 -7.98 31.99 35.43
CA LEU A 5 -6.70 32.22 36.07
C LEU A 5 -6.97 33.02 37.35
N ALA A 6 -6.63 32.47 38.50
CA ALA A 6 -6.63 33.23 39.75
C ALA A 6 -5.66 34.42 39.60
N PRO A 7 -5.99 35.62 40.10
CA PRO A 7 -5.09 36.77 40.00
C PRO A 7 -3.81 36.47 40.79
N VAL A 8 -2.72 36.22 40.07
CA VAL A 8 -1.41 35.96 40.66
C VAL A 8 -0.83 37.30 41.09
N ARG A 9 -0.58 37.49 42.40
CA ARG A 9 0.18 38.63 42.91
C ARG A 9 1.67 38.41 42.61
N GLY A 10 2.21 39.13 41.62
CA GLY A 10 3.64 39.08 41.25
C GLY A 10 3.87 39.45 39.78
N LYS A 11 5.14 39.47 39.35
CA LYS A 11 5.48 39.51 37.92
C LYS A 11 5.13 38.14 37.32
N LEU A 12 4.11 38.10 36.45
CA LEU A 12 3.73 36.89 35.75
C LEU A 12 4.82 36.56 34.71
N GLN A 13 5.53 35.45 34.90
CA GLN A 13 6.48 34.93 33.93
C GLN A 13 5.88 33.68 33.29
N VAL A 14 5.89 33.64 31.96
CA VAL A 14 5.44 32.47 31.19
C VAL A 14 6.67 31.83 30.58
N SER A 15 6.89 30.57 30.92
CA SER A 15 7.95 29.76 30.30
C SER A 15 7.40 29.08 29.05
N ILE A 16 8.02 29.34 27.91
CA ILE A 16 7.68 28.75 26.62
C ILE A 16 8.84 27.83 26.20
N LEU A 17 8.54 26.78 25.44
CA LEU A 17 9.58 25.92 24.86
C LEU A 17 10.50 26.78 23.97
N LYS A 18 11.82 26.54 24.04
CA LYS A 18 12.81 27.32 23.28
C LYS A 18 12.54 27.30 21.77
N ASP A 19 12.12 26.16 21.24
CA ASP A 19 11.84 25.99 19.82
C ASP A 19 10.64 26.83 19.37
N LEU A 20 9.61 26.92 20.21
CA LEU A 20 8.45 27.77 19.95
C LEU A 20 8.80 29.25 20.07
N ALA A 21 9.60 29.62 21.07
CA ALA A 21 10.08 31.00 21.19
C ALA A 21 10.86 31.42 19.94
N LEU A 22 11.72 30.55 19.41
CA LEU A 22 12.43 30.80 18.15
C LEU A 22 11.48 30.93 16.95
N GLN A 23 10.47 30.06 16.86
CA GLN A 23 9.51 30.07 15.74
C GLN A 23 8.64 31.33 15.71
N PHE A 24 8.21 31.80 16.88
CA PHE A 24 7.44 33.03 17.03
C PHE A 24 8.34 34.29 17.18
N GLN A 25 9.66 34.13 17.06
CA GLN A 25 10.65 35.21 17.20
C GLN A 25 10.52 35.99 18.52
N LEU A 26 10.27 35.25 19.61
CA LEU A 26 10.13 35.79 20.97
C LEU A 26 11.48 35.78 21.68
N ASP A 27 11.95 36.97 22.06
CA ASP A 27 13.15 37.11 22.87
C ASP A 27 12.90 36.75 24.35
N PRO A 28 13.91 36.19 25.06
CA PRO A 28 13.81 35.95 26.49
C PRO A 28 13.49 37.24 27.26
N PHE A 29 12.52 37.14 28.17
CA PHE A 29 12.04 38.27 29.00
C PHE A 29 11.41 39.43 28.21
N HIS A 30 11.02 39.22 26.95
CA HIS A 30 10.24 40.21 26.20
C HIS A 30 8.85 40.40 26.83
N GLU A 31 8.41 41.66 26.93
CA GLU A 31 7.09 41.99 27.47
C GLU A 31 6.02 41.73 26.41
N VAL A 32 5.09 40.83 26.71
CA VAL A 32 4.04 40.39 25.77
C VAL A 32 2.66 40.66 26.34
N THR A 33 1.73 41.09 25.48
CA THR A 33 0.31 41.22 25.85
C THR A 33 -0.41 39.93 25.49
N VAL A 34 -0.99 39.24 26.48
CA VAL A 34 -1.75 38.01 26.26
C VAL A 34 -3.24 38.35 26.18
N GLN A 35 -3.88 38.01 25.06
CA GLN A 35 -5.33 38.16 24.89
C GLN A 35 -6.01 36.78 24.86
N PRO A 36 -7.07 36.56 25.67
CA PRO A 36 -7.87 35.35 25.57
C PRO A 36 -8.67 35.39 24.26
N SER A 37 -8.34 34.49 23.34
CA SER A 37 -9.09 34.26 22.11
C SER A 37 -9.48 32.79 21.99
N ASP A 38 -10.63 32.52 21.38
CA ASP A 38 -11.02 31.16 21.02
C ASP A 38 -10.19 30.73 19.78
N ALA A 39 -9.00 30.18 20.06
CA ALA A 39 -8.09 29.65 19.06
C ALA A 39 -8.39 28.17 18.76
N THR A 40 -9.64 27.85 18.39
CA THR A 40 -10.06 26.49 18.02
C THR A 40 -9.72 26.20 16.56
N VAL A 41 -9.29 24.96 16.29
CA VAL A 41 -8.96 24.48 14.94
C VAL A 41 -10.12 23.66 14.38
N ASP A 42 -10.41 23.78 13.08
CA ASP A 42 -11.48 23.03 12.43
C ASP A 42 -11.00 21.65 11.96
N PHE A 43 -9.79 21.58 11.39
CA PHE A 43 -9.17 20.35 10.94
C PHE A 43 -7.74 20.19 11.43
N ILE A 44 -7.42 18.99 11.90
CA ILE A 44 -6.06 18.61 12.30
C ILE A 44 -5.65 17.40 11.46
N GLU A 45 -4.55 17.52 10.74
CA GLU A 45 -3.93 16.43 10.02
C GLU A 45 -2.77 15.84 10.82
N LEU A 46 -2.87 14.55 11.14
CA LEU A 46 -1.84 13.79 11.83
C LEU A 46 -1.30 12.68 10.93
N SER A 47 0.02 12.50 10.95
CA SER A 47 0.70 11.41 10.29
C SER A 47 1.34 10.42 11.28
N PHE A 48 1.28 9.13 10.95
CA PHE A 48 1.81 8.04 11.77
C PHE A 48 2.84 7.25 10.98
N LYS A 49 3.98 6.93 11.61
CA LYS A 49 5.06 6.16 11.00
C LYS A 49 5.38 4.94 11.85
N ASP A 50 5.50 3.79 11.19
CA ASP A 50 5.90 2.48 11.73
C ASP A 50 5.08 2.01 12.94
N GLN A 51 3.79 2.37 12.96
CA GLN A 51 2.86 2.04 14.03
C GLN A 51 1.58 1.44 13.45
N PHE A 52 1.15 0.31 14.03
CA PHE A 52 -0.16 -0.26 13.74
C PHE A 52 -1.18 0.31 14.71
N MET A 53 -2.31 0.78 14.18
CA MET A 53 -3.40 1.33 14.98
C MET A 53 -4.72 0.73 14.53
N SER A 54 -5.47 0.16 15.46
CA SER A 54 -6.83 -0.26 15.19
C SER A 54 -7.78 0.94 15.20
N ARG A 55 -8.99 0.78 14.64
CA ARG A 55 -10.05 1.80 14.73
C ARG A 55 -10.41 2.16 16.17
N ALA A 56 -10.32 1.19 17.09
CA ALA A 56 -10.56 1.42 18.51
C ALA A 56 -9.47 2.32 19.11
N ASP A 57 -8.21 2.12 18.72
CA ASP A 57 -7.12 2.96 19.18
C ASP A 57 -7.26 4.37 18.60
N LEU A 58 -7.59 4.52 17.32
CA LEU A 58 -7.85 5.83 16.70
C LEU A 58 -8.95 6.62 17.43
N TRP A 59 -10.04 5.96 17.81
CA TRP A 59 -11.09 6.59 18.62
C TRP A 59 -10.57 7.05 19.98
N ARG A 60 -9.82 6.19 20.68
CA ARG A 60 -9.21 6.52 21.98
C ARG A 60 -8.24 7.69 21.83
N TYR A 61 -7.44 7.72 20.78
CA TYR A 61 -6.56 8.85 20.46
C TYR A 61 -7.35 10.13 20.25
N LYS A 62 -8.43 10.11 19.46
CA LYS A 62 -9.32 11.28 19.30
C LYS A 62 -9.84 11.79 20.65
N CYS A 63 -10.28 10.91 21.54
CA CYS A 63 -10.72 11.31 22.89
C CYS A 63 -9.58 11.87 23.75
N LEU A 64 -8.38 11.30 23.66
CA LEU A 64 -7.18 11.74 24.39
C LEU A 64 -6.59 13.07 23.87
N PHE A 65 -6.90 13.39 22.63
CA PHE A 65 -6.45 14.59 21.94
C PHE A 65 -7.37 15.80 22.19
N ALA A 66 -8.64 15.55 22.53
CA ALA A 66 -9.61 16.61 22.84
C ALA A 66 -9.11 17.52 23.99
N GLY A 67 -9.09 18.84 23.73
CA GLY A 67 -8.71 19.85 24.71
C GLY A 67 -7.21 20.10 24.86
N LYS A 68 -6.35 19.45 24.06
CA LYS A 68 -4.91 19.73 24.01
C LYS A 68 -4.57 20.77 22.94
N VAL A 69 -3.42 21.43 23.10
CA VAL A 69 -2.86 22.39 22.16
C VAL A 69 -1.95 21.66 21.18
N TYR A 70 -2.03 22.00 19.90
CA TYR A 70 -1.23 21.44 18.82
C TYR A 70 -0.52 22.54 18.04
N GLU A 71 0.65 22.19 17.52
CA GLU A 71 1.50 23.06 16.70
C GLU A 71 1.95 22.27 15.47
N THR A 72 1.98 22.95 14.32
CA THR A 72 2.22 22.36 12.98
C THR A 72 3.66 21.93 12.72
N LEU A 73 4.66 22.42 13.47
CA LEU A 73 6.06 22.22 13.12
C LEU A 73 6.81 21.40 14.17
N GLY A 74 7.16 20.17 13.80
CA GLY A 74 8.13 19.34 14.52
C GLY A 74 7.65 18.78 15.85
N THR A 75 6.46 19.14 16.31
CA THR A 75 5.88 18.55 17.52
C THR A 75 5.55 17.10 17.24
N ARG A 76 6.48 16.22 17.61
CA ARG A 76 6.18 14.82 17.93
C ARG A 76 5.19 14.87 19.07
N ALA A 77 3.91 14.88 18.75
CA ALA A 77 2.85 14.77 19.73
C ALA A 77 2.93 13.33 20.27
N GLN A 78 3.71 13.17 21.32
CA GLN A 78 3.80 11.93 22.06
C GLN A 78 2.55 11.84 22.89
N VAL A 79 1.66 10.92 22.53
CA VAL A 79 0.52 10.62 23.39
C VAL A 79 1.05 9.77 24.53
N LEU A 80 1.38 10.45 25.62
CA LEU A 80 1.68 9.79 26.88
C LEU A 80 0.42 9.07 27.36
N ARG A 81 0.60 7.79 27.68
CA ARG A 81 -0.39 6.92 28.29
C ARG A 81 -0.94 7.58 29.56
N PRO A 82 -2.26 7.81 29.67
CA PRO A 82 -2.85 8.12 30.97
C PRO A 82 -2.67 6.92 31.90
N ALA A 83 -2.23 7.14 33.14
CA ALA A 83 -1.92 6.07 34.10
C ALA A 83 -3.08 5.09 34.38
N ASN A 84 -4.33 5.47 34.01
CA ASN A 84 -5.55 4.74 34.35
C ASN A 84 -6.18 3.98 33.15
N MET A 85 -5.47 3.79 32.03
CA MET A 85 -5.97 3.08 30.84
C MET A 85 -5.34 1.67 30.70
N PRO A 86 -6.09 0.66 30.19
CA PRO A 86 -5.59 -0.70 30.08
C PRO A 86 -4.37 -0.81 29.14
N THR A 87 -3.54 -1.81 29.43
CA THR A 87 -2.16 -2.09 28.94
C THR A 87 -1.97 -2.24 27.42
N SER A 88 -3.02 -2.09 26.61
CA SER A 88 -2.98 -2.28 25.15
C SER A 88 -2.56 -1.04 24.36
N LEU A 89 -2.53 0.17 24.97
CA LEU A 89 -2.15 1.39 24.24
C LEU A 89 -0.62 1.60 24.32
N SER A 90 0.07 1.28 23.22
CA SER A 90 1.46 1.66 23.03
C SER A 90 1.58 3.20 22.95
N ILE A 91 2.74 3.73 23.35
CA ILE A 91 3.04 5.15 23.15
C ILE A 91 3.15 5.35 21.64
N SER A 92 2.17 6.03 21.06
CA SER A 92 2.16 6.34 19.63
C SER A 92 2.71 7.74 19.43
N ILE A 93 3.72 7.83 18.56
CA ILE A 93 4.33 9.09 18.15
C ILE A 93 3.64 9.48 16.85
N CYS A 94 2.90 10.59 16.88
CA CYS A 94 2.32 11.18 15.68
C CYS A 94 2.99 12.52 15.37
N GLN A 95 3.02 12.85 14.09
CA GLN A 95 3.51 14.13 13.60
C GLN A 95 2.30 14.94 13.12
N VAL A 96 2.18 16.18 13.55
CA VAL A 96 1.18 17.11 13.01
C VAL A 96 1.70 17.59 11.65
N GLU A 97 0.90 17.43 10.60
CA GLU A 97 1.24 17.88 9.25
C GLU A 97 0.64 19.25 8.96
N MET A 98 -0.62 19.45 9.34
CA MET A 98 -1.40 20.64 9.00
C MET A 98 -2.46 20.90 10.06
N LEU A 99 -2.67 22.18 10.36
CA LEU A 99 -3.79 22.68 11.15
C LEU A 99 -4.54 23.69 10.30
N LEU A 100 -5.86 23.52 10.18
CA LEU A 100 -6.73 24.41 9.40
C LEU A 100 -7.78 25.03 10.32
N ALA A 101 -7.88 26.35 10.32
CA ALA A 101 -8.93 27.09 11.01
C ALA A 101 -9.50 28.15 10.06
N LYS A 102 -10.83 28.20 9.91
CA LYS A 102 -11.53 29.13 9.01
C LYS A 102 -10.95 29.12 7.59
N ASP A 103 -10.66 27.93 7.07
CA ASP A 103 -10.03 27.68 5.76
C ASP A 103 -8.59 28.22 5.59
N ASP A 104 -7.98 28.74 6.66
CA ASP A 104 -6.59 29.17 6.67
C ASP A 104 -5.68 28.18 7.41
N ASN A 105 -4.46 28.00 6.87
CA ASN A 105 -3.43 27.21 7.53
C ASN A 105 -2.88 27.98 8.73
N VAL A 106 -3.07 27.42 9.93
CA VAL A 106 -2.61 28.04 11.18
C VAL A 106 -1.40 27.30 11.74
N LEU A 107 -0.50 28.04 12.39
CA LEU A 107 0.70 27.44 12.97
C LEU A 107 0.41 26.69 14.27
N CYS A 108 -0.48 27.23 15.09
CA CYS A 108 -0.86 26.67 16.38
C CYS A 108 -2.37 26.79 16.59
N GLY A 109 -2.91 25.90 17.42
CA GLY A 109 -4.30 26.00 17.83
C GLY A 109 -4.72 24.89 18.78
N VAL A 110 -5.91 25.03 19.35
CA VAL A 110 -6.47 24.12 20.33
C VAL A 110 -7.48 23.20 19.66
N MET A 111 -7.40 21.90 19.96
CA MET A 111 -8.42 20.96 19.52
C MET A 111 -9.70 21.13 20.34
N GLY A 112 -10.74 21.62 19.68
CA GLY A 112 -12.11 21.67 20.18
C GLY A 112 -12.80 20.30 20.14
N THR A 113 -14.04 20.26 20.62
CA THR A 113 -14.88 19.06 20.54
C THR A 113 -15.44 18.82 19.13
N ASP A 114 -15.53 19.88 18.34
CA ASP A 114 -16.02 19.96 16.96
C ASP A 114 -14.92 19.78 15.90
N THR A 115 -13.64 19.87 16.31
CA THR A 115 -12.49 19.66 15.43
C THR A 115 -12.50 18.27 14.79
N LYS A 116 -12.32 18.25 13.46
CA LYS A 116 -12.23 17.03 12.66
C LYS A 116 -10.77 16.59 12.55
N LEU A 117 -10.55 15.29 12.70
CA LEU A 117 -9.22 14.69 12.67
C LEU A 117 -9.02 13.95 11.35
N ILE A 118 -7.99 14.33 10.60
CA ILE A 118 -7.52 13.65 9.38
C ILE A 118 -6.29 12.84 9.78
N LEU A 119 -6.36 11.53 9.59
CA LEU A 119 -5.30 10.60 9.98
C LEU A 119 -4.67 10.03 8.71
N ARG A 120 -3.36 10.19 8.55
CA ARG A 120 -2.60 9.65 7.42
C ARG A 120 -1.52 8.68 7.91
N SER A 121 -1.37 7.57 7.20
CA SER A 121 -0.27 6.65 7.47
C SER A 121 0.91 6.94 6.55
N ARG A 122 2.09 7.14 7.12
CA ARG A 122 3.38 7.15 6.44
C ARG A 122 4.00 5.76 6.31
N SER A 123 3.35 4.73 6.86
CA SER A 123 3.74 3.32 6.68
C SER A 123 2.54 2.48 6.27
N SER A 124 2.54 1.96 5.05
CA SER A 124 1.41 1.21 4.48
C SER A 124 1.88 -0.02 3.72
N ARG A 125 1.01 -1.03 3.65
CA ARG A 125 1.17 -2.19 2.77
C ARG A 125 0.51 -1.89 1.43
N ILE A 126 1.29 -1.90 0.36
CA ILE A 126 0.85 -1.54 -0.98
C ILE A 126 0.99 -2.77 -1.88
N PHE A 127 -0.07 -3.06 -2.63
CA PHE A 127 -0.06 -4.09 -3.67
C PHE A 127 0.00 -3.42 -5.04
N TRP A 128 1.04 -3.71 -5.82
CA TRP A 128 1.11 -3.34 -7.22
C TRP A 128 0.63 -4.49 -8.07
N LEU A 129 -0.45 -4.26 -8.80
CA LEU A 129 -0.98 -5.19 -9.79
C LEU A 129 -0.50 -4.70 -11.16
N VAL A 130 0.51 -5.36 -11.71
CA VAL A 130 1.10 -5.03 -13.01
C VAL A 130 0.46 -5.92 -14.06
N HIS A 131 -0.42 -5.32 -14.88
CA HIS A 131 -1.03 -6.02 -16.00
C HIS A 131 -0.04 -6.10 -17.16
N MET A 132 0.34 -7.33 -17.51
CA MET A 132 1.20 -7.61 -18.66
C MET A 132 0.30 -7.79 -19.88
N SER A 133 0.19 -6.72 -20.67
CA SER A 133 -0.60 -6.63 -21.90
C SER A 133 0.34 -6.52 -23.11
N PRO A 134 -0.08 -6.93 -24.34
CA PRO A 134 0.77 -6.88 -25.52
C PRO A 134 1.42 -5.51 -25.74
N GLU A 135 0.68 -4.45 -25.43
CA GLU A 135 1.09 -3.06 -25.53
C GLU A 135 2.30 -2.74 -24.66
N MET A 136 2.62 -3.53 -23.64
CA MET A 136 3.83 -3.34 -22.81
C MET A 136 5.13 -3.46 -23.62
N TRP A 137 5.12 -4.19 -24.74
CA TRP A 137 6.23 -4.35 -25.68
C TRP A 137 6.19 -3.36 -26.85
N ASP A 138 5.11 -2.59 -26.98
CA ASP A 138 4.98 -1.60 -28.05
C ASP A 138 5.71 -0.31 -27.67
N PHE A 139 6.21 0.37 -28.70
CA PHE A 139 6.77 1.71 -28.57
C PHE A 139 5.64 2.72 -28.51
N ALA A 140 5.70 3.61 -27.52
CA ALA A 140 4.81 4.76 -27.47
C ALA A 140 5.31 5.88 -28.40
N ASP A 141 4.52 6.96 -28.51
CA ASP A 141 4.79 8.08 -29.42
C ASP A 141 6.14 8.80 -29.20
N ASP A 142 6.74 8.66 -28.02
CA ASP A 142 8.05 9.21 -27.67
C ASP A 142 9.22 8.25 -27.94
N GLY A 143 8.96 7.05 -28.47
CA GLY A 143 9.97 6.07 -28.83
C GLY A 143 10.49 5.21 -27.67
N GLU A 144 9.88 5.31 -26.48
CA GLU A 144 10.14 4.41 -25.34
C GLU A 144 9.09 3.30 -25.29
N MET A 145 9.48 2.09 -24.90
CA MET A 145 8.50 1.01 -24.65
C MET A 145 7.61 1.36 -23.46
N TYR A 146 6.34 0.94 -23.47
CA TYR A 146 5.43 1.18 -22.34
C TYR A 146 5.97 0.58 -21.01
N PHE A 147 6.63 -0.58 -21.07
CA PHE A 147 7.31 -1.14 -19.90
C PHE A 147 8.43 -0.24 -19.36
N GLU A 148 9.24 0.34 -20.23
CA GLU A 148 10.32 1.25 -19.84
C GLU A 148 9.77 2.50 -19.17
N LYS A 149 8.64 3.04 -19.66
CA LYS A 149 7.95 4.16 -19.00
C LYS A 149 7.49 3.81 -17.59
N LEU A 150 6.92 2.62 -17.38
CA LEU A 150 6.52 2.15 -16.06
C LEU A 150 7.72 2.16 -15.10
N ILE A 151 8.85 1.61 -15.51
CA ILE A 151 10.05 1.54 -14.67
C ILE A 151 10.69 2.92 -14.46
N HIS A 152 10.94 3.65 -15.53
CA HIS A 152 11.76 4.87 -15.50
C HIS A 152 10.98 6.11 -15.09
N ARG A 153 9.73 6.26 -15.52
CA ARG A 153 8.93 7.45 -15.22
C ARG A 153 8.02 7.27 -14.03
N PHE A 154 7.39 6.10 -13.88
CA PHE A 154 6.48 5.88 -12.75
C PHE A 154 7.22 5.44 -11.49
N VAL A 155 7.89 4.28 -11.51
CA VAL A 155 8.52 3.71 -10.31
C VAL A 155 9.59 4.63 -9.72
N ARG A 156 10.50 5.17 -10.55
CA ARG A 156 11.55 6.09 -10.05
C ARG A 156 10.99 7.37 -9.46
N SER A 157 10.04 8.03 -10.13
CA SER A 157 9.44 9.26 -9.60
C SER A 157 8.62 9.02 -8.34
N LEU A 158 7.95 7.86 -8.23
CA LEU A 158 7.24 7.47 -7.02
C LEU A 158 8.22 7.26 -5.85
N VAL A 159 9.31 6.55 -6.07
CA VAL A 159 10.36 6.31 -5.06
C VAL A 159 11.01 7.62 -4.62
N ALA A 160 11.30 8.54 -5.53
CA ALA A 160 11.83 9.85 -5.19
C ALA A 160 10.87 10.64 -4.27
N LYS A 161 9.57 10.65 -4.58
CA LYS A 161 8.54 11.26 -3.72
C LYS A 161 8.45 10.58 -2.36
N TRP A 162 8.62 9.25 -2.30
CA TRP A 162 8.62 8.52 -1.04
C TRP A 162 9.84 8.86 -0.17
N GLN A 163 11.00 9.03 -0.79
CA GLN A 163 12.22 9.46 -0.09
C GLN A 163 12.08 10.89 0.45
N GLU A 164 11.57 11.82 -0.36
CA GLU A 164 11.29 13.22 0.04
C GLU A 164 10.29 13.29 1.21
N ALA A 165 9.22 12.49 1.17
CA ALA A 165 8.22 12.43 2.23
C ALA A 165 8.65 11.58 3.46
N SER A 166 9.83 10.95 3.43
CA SER A 166 10.32 10.04 4.48
C SER A 166 9.33 8.93 4.88
N VAL A 167 8.62 8.36 3.90
CA VAL A 167 7.62 7.29 4.11
C VAL A 167 8.24 5.90 4.02
N GLY A 168 7.67 4.94 4.75
CA GLY A 168 8.13 3.55 4.83
C GLY A 168 7.04 2.57 4.41
N HIS A 169 6.93 2.29 3.12
CA HIS A 169 5.94 1.35 2.60
C HIS A 169 6.51 -0.06 2.43
N SER A 170 5.65 -1.06 2.62
CA SER A 170 5.91 -2.45 2.27
C SER A 170 5.17 -2.77 0.98
N VAL A 171 5.91 -3.11 -0.08
CA VAL A 171 5.36 -3.29 -1.43
C VAL A 171 5.39 -4.76 -1.82
N THR A 172 4.23 -5.28 -2.23
CA THR A 172 4.10 -6.58 -2.89
C THR A 172 3.75 -6.34 -4.35
N VAL A 173 4.51 -6.94 -5.27
CA VAL A 173 4.28 -6.79 -6.70
C VAL A 173 3.77 -8.10 -7.29
N LEU A 174 2.56 -8.05 -7.84
CA LEU A 174 1.90 -9.12 -8.57
C LEU A 174 1.85 -8.75 -10.05
N MET A 175 2.46 -9.56 -10.90
CA MET A 175 2.23 -9.51 -12.34
C MET A 175 1.09 -10.43 -12.71
N PHE A 176 0.24 -9.98 -13.62
CA PHE A 176 -0.82 -10.82 -14.15
C PHE A 176 -1.05 -10.56 -15.64
N SER A 177 -1.49 -11.60 -16.35
CA SER A 177 -1.90 -11.52 -17.75
C SER A 177 -3.04 -12.48 -18.03
N ARG A 178 -3.70 -12.28 -19.17
CA ARG A 178 -4.69 -13.19 -19.72
C ARG A 178 -4.23 -13.68 -21.07
N SER A 179 -4.25 -14.99 -21.28
CA SER A 179 -4.06 -15.62 -22.58
C SER A 179 -5.39 -16.12 -23.09
N PHE A 180 -5.64 -15.99 -24.40
CA PHE A 180 -6.82 -16.54 -25.07
C PHE A 180 -6.43 -17.75 -25.93
N TYR A 181 -7.32 -18.73 -25.99
CA TYR A 181 -7.14 -19.97 -26.76
C TYR A 181 -8.34 -20.23 -27.66
N ASP A 182 -8.05 -20.74 -28.85
CA ASP A 182 -9.06 -21.22 -29.78
C ASP A 182 -9.36 -22.70 -29.54
N LYS A 183 -10.60 -23.11 -29.81
CA LYS A 183 -11.07 -24.50 -29.71
C LYS A 183 -10.20 -25.50 -30.49
N THR A 184 -9.64 -25.09 -31.61
CA THR A 184 -8.84 -25.91 -32.52
C THR A 184 -7.45 -26.24 -31.98
N GLN A 185 -7.01 -25.58 -30.91
CA GLN A 185 -5.69 -25.79 -30.32
C GLN A 185 -5.69 -26.93 -29.30
N PHE A 186 -6.86 -27.38 -28.85
CA PHE A 186 -7.00 -28.48 -27.93
C PHE A 186 -7.13 -29.81 -28.70
N PRO A 187 -6.52 -30.91 -28.21
CA PRO A 187 -6.77 -32.24 -28.76
C PRO A 187 -8.27 -32.55 -28.77
N CYS A 188 -8.76 -33.26 -29.79
CA CYS A 188 -10.19 -33.61 -29.92
C CYS A 188 -10.74 -34.38 -28.71
N ASP A 189 -9.87 -35.08 -27.97
CA ASP A 189 -10.22 -35.90 -26.81
C ASP A 189 -10.03 -35.16 -25.46
N TYR A 190 -9.69 -33.86 -25.48
CA TYR A 190 -9.46 -33.04 -24.29
C TYR A 190 -10.56 -32.00 -24.10
N ASP A 191 -11.28 -32.07 -22.98
CA ASP A 191 -12.21 -31.02 -22.56
C ASP A 191 -11.47 -30.01 -21.65
N PRO A 192 -11.17 -28.79 -22.15
CA PRO A 192 -10.47 -27.76 -21.38
C PRO A 192 -11.31 -27.19 -20.23
N THR A 193 -12.63 -27.42 -20.22
CA THR A 193 -13.53 -26.94 -19.16
C THR A 193 -13.81 -27.99 -18.09
N SER A 194 -13.31 -29.21 -18.29
CA SER A 194 -13.45 -30.26 -17.30
C SER A 194 -12.70 -29.87 -16.03
N ALA A 195 -13.38 -29.92 -14.89
CA ALA A 195 -12.75 -29.70 -13.60
C ALA A 195 -11.79 -30.86 -13.34
N LEU A 196 -10.50 -30.67 -13.67
CA LEU A 196 -9.43 -31.63 -13.36
C LEU A 196 -9.29 -31.92 -11.85
N PHE A 197 -10.03 -31.19 -11.00
CA PHE A 197 -9.97 -31.27 -9.53
C PHE A 197 -11.38 -31.10 -8.91
N ALA A 198 -12.29 -32.06 -9.11
CA ALA A 198 -13.54 -32.12 -8.33
C ALA A 198 -13.42 -33.01 -7.07
N ASP A 199 -12.42 -33.90 -6.99
CA ASP A 199 -12.27 -34.80 -5.85
C ASP A 199 -11.15 -34.34 -4.89
N GLU A 200 -11.42 -33.26 -4.16
CA GLU A 200 -10.57 -32.82 -3.04
C GLU A 200 -10.85 -33.60 -1.72
N TYR A 201 -11.68 -34.66 -1.77
CA TYR A 201 -12.11 -35.44 -0.59
C TYR A 201 -11.85 -36.95 -0.66
N ALA A 202 -10.97 -37.44 -1.53
CA ALA A 202 -10.46 -38.82 -1.42
C ALA A 202 -9.33 -38.89 -0.36
N VAL A 203 -9.70 -38.72 0.91
CA VAL A 203 -8.81 -39.05 2.04
C VAL A 203 -8.77 -40.57 2.14
N GLY A 204 -7.72 -41.18 1.58
CA GLY A 204 -7.49 -42.60 1.76
C GLY A 204 -6.28 -43.12 0.99
N SER A 205 -5.26 -43.50 1.74
CA SER A 205 -4.09 -44.30 1.36
C SER A 205 -2.84 -43.54 0.89
N ASP A 206 -1.81 -43.77 1.69
CA ASP A 206 -0.38 -43.45 1.57
C ASP A 206 0.19 -43.26 0.14
N HIS A 207 1.04 -42.23 0.06
CA HIS A 207 2.10 -41.94 -0.92
C HIS A 207 1.86 -40.82 -1.96
N LEU A 208 2.83 -39.89 -1.92
CA LEU A 208 3.15 -38.75 -2.78
C LEU A 208 2.31 -37.46 -2.65
N PRO A 209 2.97 -36.27 -2.67
CA PRO A 209 2.26 -35.00 -2.73
C PRO A 209 1.42 -34.95 -4.01
N SER A 210 0.12 -34.73 -3.83
CA SER A 210 -0.88 -34.60 -4.87
C SER A 210 -0.42 -33.66 -5.99
N ALA A 211 -0.73 -34.04 -7.23
CA ALA A 211 -0.51 -33.27 -8.45
C ALA A 211 -1.20 -31.88 -8.47
N ALA A 212 -1.91 -31.49 -7.40
CA ALA A 212 -2.29 -30.10 -7.14
C ALA A 212 -1.07 -29.14 -7.09
N ALA A 213 0.15 -29.64 -6.86
CA ALA A 213 1.39 -28.85 -6.90
C ALA A 213 1.92 -28.57 -8.32
N LEU A 214 1.36 -29.19 -9.36
CA LEU A 214 1.72 -29.02 -10.76
C LEU A 214 0.51 -28.47 -11.52
N GLY A 215 0.26 -27.17 -11.36
CA GLY A 215 -0.90 -26.44 -11.89
C GLY A 215 -1.31 -26.87 -13.30
N GLY A 216 -2.39 -27.65 -13.37
CA GLY A 216 -3.15 -27.77 -14.61
C GLY A 216 -3.76 -26.41 -14.97
N PRO A 217 -3.87 -26.08 -16.26
CA PRO A 217 -4.38 -24.77 -16.67
C PRO A 217 -5.85 -24.66 -16.27
N ALA A 218 -6.19 -23.67 -15.44
CA ALA A 218 -7.57 -23.34 -15.11
C ALA A 218 -8.16 -22.56 -16.30
N ILE A 219 -8.59 -23.28 -17.33
CA ILE A 219 -9.14 -22.69 -18.54
C ILE A 219 -10.61 -22.35 -18.31
N HIS A 220 -10.94 -21.10 -18.51
CA HIS A 220 -12.28 -20.56 -18.37
C HIS A 220 -12.86 -20.22 -19.75
N VAL A 221 -14.19 -20.18 -19.84
CA VAL A 221 -14.91 -19.74 -21.05
C VAL A 221 -15.44 -18.35 -20.81
N ASP A 222 -15.07 -17.40 -21.68
CA ASP A 222 -15.73 -16.10 -21.67
C ASP A 222 -17.18 -16.25 -22.13
N SER A 223 -18.11 -15.98 -21.22
CA SER A 223 -19.56 -16.01 -21.46
C SER A 223 -20.02 -15.17 -22.66
N ARG A 224 -19.27 -14.11 -23.04
CA ARG A 224 -19.64 -13.20 -24.13
C ARG A 224 -19.06 -13.63 -25.47
N SER A 225 -17.77 -13.95 -25.53
CA SER A 225 -17.09 -14.31 -26.79
C SER A 225 -17.05 -15.81 -27.08
N GLY A 226 -17.34 -16.66 -26.09
CA GLY A 226 -17.22 -18.11 -26.18
C GLY A 226 -15.78 -18.60 -26.34
N ARG A 227 -14.78 -17.72 -26.17
CA ARG A 227 -13.36 -18.03 -26.24
C ARG A 227 -12.87 -18.61 -24.92
N PHE A 228 -11.91 -19.52 -25.02
CA PHE A 228 -11.21 -20.03 -23.85
C PHE A 228 -10.15 -19.03 -23.40
N TYR A 229 -9.95 -18.88 -22.11
CA TYR A 229 -8.90 -18.04 -21.55
C TYR A 229 -8.29 -18.64 -20.29
N GLU A 230 -7.03 -18.29 -20.04
CA GLU A 230 -6.29 -18.64 -18.83
C GLU A 230 -5.70 -17.35 -18.23
N ASP A 231 -5.88 -17.17 -16.93
CA ASP A 231 -5.33 -16.03 -16.19
C ASP A 231 -4.05 -16.47 -15.46
N PHE A 232 -2.94 -15.79 -15.75
CA PHE A 232 -1.65 -16.04 -15.12
C PHE A 232 -1.41 -15.02 -14.02
N TYR A 233 -1.00 -15.49 -12.85
CA TYR A 233 -0.63 -14.64 -11.72
C TYR A 233 0.74 -15.05 -11.20
N LYS A 234 1.63 -14.07 -11.04
CA LYS A 234 2.94 -14.29 -10.45
C LYS A 234 3.30 -13.19 -9.47
N VAL A 235 3.60 -13.60 -8.24
CA VAL A 235 4.17 -12.71 -7.23
C VAL A 235 5.66 -12.58 -7.51
N LEU A 236 6.12 -11.38 -7.86
CA LEU A 236 7.54 -11.12 -8.10
C LEU A 236 8.32 -10.88 -6.82
N ILE A 237 7.72 -10.12 -5.91
CA ILE A 237 8.30 -9.83 -4.61
C ILE A 237 7.16 -9.64 -3.61
N ARG A 238 7.38 -10.06 -2.38
CA ARG A 238 6.42 -9.97 -1.28
C ARG A 238 7.01 -9.14 -0.15
N ASP A 239 6.19 -8.25 0.38
CA ASP A 239 6.48 -7.41 1.54
C ASP A 239 7.85 -6.70 1.46
N TYR A 240 8.25 -6.26 0.26
CA TYR A 240 9.54 -5.61 0.07
C TYR A 240 9.56 -4.26 0.81
N THR A 241 10.50 -4.15 1.74
CA THR A 241 10.80 -2.92 2.48
C THR A 241 12.28 -2.64 2.32
N GLY A 242 12.64 -1.53 1.69
CA GLY A 242 14.04 -1.18 1.53
C GLY A 242 14.25 0.20 0.92
N PRO A 243 15.40 0.84 1.18
CA PRO A 243 15.76 2.09 0.51
C PRO A 243 16.18 1.87 -0.95
N ASP A 244 16.67 0.67 -1.30
CA ASP A 244 17.24 0.35 -2.61
C ASP A 244 16.25 -0.36 -3.55
N TRP A 245 15.46 0.43 -4.27
CA TRP A 245 14.50 -0.08 -5.24
C TRP A 245 15.14 -0.68 -6.52
N SER A 246 16.47 -0.67 -6.64
CA SER A 246 17.18 -1.26 -7.77
C SER A 246 16.98 -2.77 -7.86
N LEU A 247 16.80 -3.46 -6.73
CA LEU A 247 16.45 -4.88 -6.73
C LEU A 247 15.09 -5.11 -7.39
N LEU A 248 14.07 -4.32 -7.01
CA LEU A 248 12.74 -4.45 -7.60
C LEU A 248 12.78 -4.19 -9.11
N VAL A 249 13.49 -3.15 -9.54
CA VAL A 249 13.65 -2.84 -10.98
C VAL A 249 14.32 -3.99 -11.73
N ARG A 250 15.39 -4.58 -11.18
CA ARG A 250 16.06 -5.74 -11.80
C ARG A 250 15.14 -6.95 -11.90
N LEU A 251 14.35 -7.24 -10.85
CA LEU A 251 13.39 -8.34 -10.86
C LEU A 251 12.29 -8.11 -11.91
N LEU A 252 11.77 -6.89 -12.01
CA LEU A 252 10.79 -6.50 -13.02
C LEU A 252 11.35 -6.68 -14.43
N GLN A 253 12.57 -6.19 -14.68
CA GLN A 253 13.23 -6.30 -16.00
C GLN A 253 13.54 -7.76 -16.37
N ALA A 254 14.07 -8.54 -15.43
CA ALA A 254 14.36 -9.95 -15.64
C ALA A 254 13.09 -10.76 -15.93
N GLU A 255 12.00 -10.43 -15.24
CA GLU A 255 10.72 -11.06 -15.52
C GLU A 255 10.17 -10.63 -16.88
N PHE A 256 10.14 -9.33 -17.18
CA PHE A 256 9.66 -8.81 -18.47
C PHE A 256 10.36 -9.49 -19.66
N ALA A 257 11.69 -9.63 -19.59
CA ALA A 257 12.49 -10.24 -20.65
C ALA A 257 12.13 -11.72 -20.93
N SER A 258 11.59 -12.43 -19.95
CA SER A 258 11.29 -13.87 -20.03
C SER A 258 9.80 -14.18 -19.82
N TYR A 259 8.96 -13.16 -19.74
CA TYR A 259 7.55 -13.30 -19.37
C TYR A 259 6.79 -14.13 -20.41
N ALA A 260 6.97 -13.80 -21.69
CA ALA A 260 6.31 -14.49 -22.80
C ALA A 260 6.65 -15.99 -22.84
N GLU A 261 7.94 -16.33 -22.67
CA GLU A 261 8.40 -17.72 -22.69
C GLU A 261 7.94 -18.51 -21.46
N ARG A 262 8.10 -17.94 -20.26
CA ARG A 262 7.77 -18.64 -18.99
C ARG A 262 6.28 -18.84 -18.78
N HIS A 263 5.47 -17.83 -19.11
CA HIS A 263 4.02 -17.86 -18.86
C HIS A 263 3.22 -18.36 -20.06
N ARG A 264 3.91 -18.84 -21.11
CA ARG A 264 3.27 -19.27 -22.36
C ARG A 264 2.32 -18.20 -22.89
N TRP A 265 2.65 -16.93 -22.63
CA TRP A 265 1.73 -15.83 -22.85
C TRP A 265 1.70 -15.52 -24.35
N ARG A 266 0.49 -15.56 -24.91
CA ARG A 266 0.27 -15.49 -26.36
C ARG A 266 -0.38 -14.17 -26.70
N LEU A 267 0.15 -13.50 -27.71
CA LEU A 267 -0.61 -12.43 -28.36
C LEU A 267 -1.78 -13.06 -29.12
N PRO A 268 -2.94 -12.37 -29.21
CA PRO A 268 -4.07 -12.84 -30.02
C PRO A 268 -3.74 -13.11 -31.50
N THR A 269 -2.61 -12.57 -31.99
CA THR A 269 -2.13 -12.69 -33.37
C THR A 269 -1.17 -13.86 -33.61
N ASP A 270 -0.65 -14.51 -32.56
CA ASP A 270 0.31 -15.60 -32.69
C ASP A 270 -0.38 -16.94 -32.99
N SER A 271 -0.26 -17.43 -34.23
CA SER A 271 -0.84 -18.69 -34.69
C SER A 271 0.00 -19.93 -34.32
N ARG A 272 0.68 -19.93 -33.18
CA ARG A 272 1.47 -21.09 -32.75
C ARG A 272 0.54 -22.17 -32.16
N PRO A 273 0.43 -23.38 -32.74
CA PRO A 273 -0.38 -24.42 -32.15
C PRO A 273 0.15 -24.76 -30.76
N ALA A 274 -0.72 -24.78 -29.76
CA ALA A 274 -0.38 -25.35 -28.46
C ALA A 274 -0.29 -26.86 -28.62
N ALA A 275 0.90 -27.42 -28.54
CA ALA A 275 1.07 -28.87 -28.50
C ALA A 275 0.76 -29.37 -27.08
N TYR A 276 -0.49 -29.72 -26.79
CA TYR A 276 -0.82 -30.40 -25.54
C TYR A 276 -0.52 -31.89 -25.70
N ALA A 277 0.63 -32.34 -25.20
CA ALA A 277 0.89 -33.77 -25.06
C ALA A 277 0.16 -34.28 -23.81
N VAL A 278 -0.88 -35.09 -24.01
CA VAL A 278 -1.52 -35.84 -22.92
C VAL A 278 -0.63 -37.06 -22.64
N SER A 279 0.23 -36.98 -21.63
CA SER A 279 0.95 -38.18 -21.19
C SER A 279 -0.01 -39.08 -20.40
N THR A 280 -0.54 -40.13 -21.01
CA THR A 280 -1.17 -41.22 -20.26
C THR A 280 -0.09 -42.14 -19.70
N SER A 281 0.71 -41.64 -18.74
CA SER A 281 1.44 -42.54 -17.86
C SER A 281 0.44 -43.13 -16.86
N SER A 282 0.64 -44.38 -16.45
CA SER A 282 -0.29 -45.26 -15.70
C SER A 282 -0.63 -44.81 -14.26
N GLY A 283 -0.84 -43.51 -14.06
CA GLY A 283 -1.28 -42.88 -12.84
C GLY A 283 -1.59 -41.41 -13.12
N GLY A 284 -2.74 -41.14 -13.76
CA GLY A 284 -3.49 -39.86 -13.76
C GLY A 284 -2.76 -38.54 -14.08
N ASN A 285 -1.46 -38.56 -14.35
CA ASN A 285 -0.63 -37.38 -14.45
C ASN A 285 -0.54 -36.97 -15.92
N ILE A 286 -1.24 -35.90 -16.27
CA ILE A 286 -1.00 -35.18 -17.51
C ILE A 286 0.28 -34.35 -17.31
N ALA A 287 1.42 -34.94 -17.65
CA ALA A 287 2.64 -34.18 -17.84
C ALA A 287 2.61 -33.56 -19.23
N VAL A 288 2.44 -32.23 -19.27
CA VAL A 288 2.57 -31.46 -20.50
C VAL A 288 4.07 -31.30 -20.79
N HIS A 289 4.61 -32.18 -21.62
CA HIS A 289 5.98 -32.06 -22.14
C HIS A 289 6.00 -31.17 -23.39
N PHE A 290 7.03 -30.32 -23.49
CA PHE A 290 7.41 -29.56 -24.70
C PHE A 290 8.89 -29.80 -24.99
#